data_AF-A0A950A4Y3-F1
#
_entry.id   AF-A0A950A4Y3-F1
#
_cell.length_a   1.000
_cell.length_b   1.000
_cell.length_c   1.000
_cell.angle_alpha   90.00
_cell.angle_beta   90.00
_cell.angle_gamma   90.00
#
_symmetry.space_group_name_H-M   'P 1'
#
loop_
_entity.id
_entity.type
_entity.pdbx_description
1 polymer ?
#
loop_
_entity_poly.entity_id
_entity_poly.type
_entity_poly.pdbx_seq_one_letter_code
_entity_poly.pdbx_strand_id
1 'polypeptide(L)' 'MISDLFMSAGEASGDLEAALLLDAIRAIRPAVTCAAIGSERVRAAGATITADSS' A
#
# COMPACT_ATOMS: atom_id res chain seq x y z
N MET A 1 -2.74 -15.60 2.54
CA MET A 1 -1.69 -14.89 3.30
C MET A 1 -2.39 -13.86 4.15
N ILE A 2 -2.09 -13.78 5.44
CA ILE A 2 -2.68 -12.75 6.31
C ILE A 2 -1.76 -11.53 6.23
N SER A 3 -2.29 -10.37 5.86
CA SER A 3 -1.55 -9.10 5.88
C SER A 3 -1.79 -8.37 7.20
N ASP A 4 -0.78 -7.69 7.73
CA ASP A 4 -0.92 -6.86 8.93
C ASP A 4 -1.75 -5.60 8.67
N LEU A 5 -1.78 -5.15 7.41
CA LEU A 5 -2.47 -3.95 6.95
C LEU A 5 -3.18 -4.21 5.63
N PHE A 6 -4.37 -3.62 5.51
CA PHE A 6 -5.10 -3.52 4.24
C PHE A 6 -5.39 -2.05 3.95
N MET A 7 -5.00 -1.58 2.76
CA MET A 7 -5.26 -0.22 2.29
C MET A 7 -6.17 -0.22 1.05
N SER A 8 -7.01 0.80 0.91
CA SER A 8 -7.87 0.95 -0.27
C SER A 8 -7.74 2.37 -0.81
N ALA A 9 -7.20 2.51 -2.01
CA ALA A 9 -7.08 3.76 -2.75
C ALA A 9 -7.70 3.60 -4.14
N GLY A 10 -8.61 4.51 -4.52
CA GLY A 10 -9.32 4.47 -5.81
C GLY A 10 -8.94 5.60 -6.78
N GLU A 11 -8.02 6.47 -6.37
CA GLU A 11 -7.59 7.65 -7.13
C GLU A 11 -6.07 7.80 -7.03
N ALA A 12 -5.46 8.48 -8.01
CA ALA A 12 -4.00 8.67 -8.04
C ALA A 12 -3.43 9.38 -6.81
N SER A 13 -4.20 10.30 -6.21
CA SER A 13 -3.86 10.98 -4.96
C SER A 13 -3.84 9.99 -3.78
N GLY A 14 -4.89 9.17 -3.64
CA GLY A 14 -4.95 8.13 -2.62
C GLY A 14 -3.85 7.09 -2.77
N ASP A 15 -3.49 6.72 -4.00
CA ASP A 15 -2.39 5.79 -4.28
C ASP A 15 -1.03 6.35 -3.85
N LEU A 16 -0.79 7.64 -4.07
CA LEU A 16 0.39 8.35 -3.58
C LEU A 16 0.43 8.38 -2.04
N GLU A 17 -0.66 8.80 -1.40
CA GLU A 17 -0.71 8.89 0.07
C GLU A 17 -0.59 7.52 0.74
N ALA A 18 -1.18 6.47 0.16
CA ALA A 18 -1.05 5.10 0.65
C ALA A 18 0.41 4.61 0.58
N ALA A 19 1.12 4.94 -0.49
CA ALA A 19 2.54 4.63 -0.65
C ALA A 19 3.40 5.33 0.43
N LEU A 20 3.22 6.64 0.60
CA LEU A 20 3.95 7.43 1.60
C LEU A 20 3.66 6.95 3.03
N LEU A 21 2.41 6.61 3.32
CA LEU A 21 2.00 6.07 4.62
C LEU A 21 2.66 4.70 4.86
N LEU A 22 2.71 3.82 3.87
CA LEU A 22 3.36 2.51 4.01
C LEU A 22 4.86 2.66 4.29
N ASP A 23 5.55 3.58 3.62
CA ASP A 23 6.96 3.88 3.88
C ASP A 23 7.16 4.39 5.31
N ALA A 24 6.32 5.32 5.77
CA ALA A 24 6.37 5.84 7.14
C ALA A 24 6.12 4.74 8.20
N ILE A 25 5.16 3.84 7.95
CA ILE A 25 4.91 2.69 8.84
C ILE A 25 6.12 1.75 8.86
N ARG A 26 6.76 1.50 7.71
CA ARG A 26 7.93 0.62 7.62
C ARG A 26 9.18 1.19 8.28
N ALA A 27 9.32 2.52 8.32
CA ALA A 27 10.37 3.16 9.11
C ALA A 27 10.26 2.83 10.61
N ILE A 28 9.05 2.56 11.12
CA ILE A 28 8.78 2.19 12.51
C ILE A 28 8.77 0.67 12.70
N ARG A 29 8.13 -0.07 11.78
CA ARG A 29 7.99 -1.53 11.82
C ARG A 29 8.38 -2.13 10.45
N PRO A 30 9.67 -2.44 10.22
CA PRO A 30 10.16 -2.89 8.91
C PRO A 30 9.51 -4.15 8.36
N ALA A 31 9.03 -5.04 9.25
CA ALA A 31 8.43 -6.33 8.87
C ALA A 31 6.95 -6.25 8.49
N VAL A 32 6.33 -5.07 8.45
CA VAL A 32 4.89 -4.96 8.12
C VAL A 32 4.59 -5.46 6.72
N THR A 33 3.62 -6.36 6.64
CA THR A 33 3.01 -6.81 5.40
C THR A 33 1.78 -5.96 5.08
N CYS A 34 1.63 -5.60 3.81
CA CYS A 34 0.51 -4.77 3.35
C CYS A 34 -0.11 -5.39 2.10
N ALA A 35 -1.43 -5.53 2.11
CA ALA A 35 -2.23 -5.75 0.90
C ALA A 35 -3.01 -4.48 0.56
N ALA A 36 -3.29 -4.23 -0.72
CA ALA A 36 -3.99 -3.02 -1.14
C ALA A 36 -4.87 -3.19 -2.39
N ILE A 37 -5.96 -2.43 -2.42
CA ILE A 37 -6.57 -1.94 -3.67
C ILE A 37 -5.87 -0.63 -4.02
N GLY A 38 -5.29 -0.54 -5.21
CA GLY A 38 -4.49 0.61 -5.62
C GLY A 38 -3.78 0.36 -6.94
N SER A 39 -2.78 1.18 -7.26
CA SER A 39 -2.07 1.15 -8.53
C SER A 39 -0.55 1.14 -8.36
N GLU A 40 0.18 1.84 -9.23
CA GLU A 40 1.63 1.76 -9.34
C GLU A 40 2.39 2.23 -8.10
N ARG A 41 1.95 3.30 -7.42
CA ARG A 41 2.75 3.87 -6.30
C ARG A 41 2.67 2.99 -5.08
N VAL A 42 1.49 2.51 -4.69
CA VAL A 42 1.37 1.61 -3.53
C VAL A 42 2.01 0.24 -3.81
N ARG A 43 2.01 -0.22 -5.07
CA ARG A 43 2.76 -1.40 -5.52
C ARG A 43 4.27 -1.17 -5.40
N ALA A 44 4.77 -0.02 -5.84
CA ALA A 44 6.19 0.35 -5.75
C ALA A 44 6.67 0.48 -4.31
N ALA A 45 5.80 0.95 -3.40
CA ALA A 45 6.02 0.93 -1.96
C ALA A 45 5.96 -0.50 -1.37
N GLY A 46 5.76 -1.54 -2.18
CA GLY A 46 5.85 -2.95 -1.77
C GLY A 46 4.58 -3.50 -1.10
N ALA A 47 3.41 -2.94 -1.40
CA ALA A 47 2.14 -3.60 -1.08
C ALA A 47 1.81 -4.71 -2.10
N THR A 48 1.14 -5.76 -1.63
CA THR A 48 0.55 -6.77 -2.52
C THR A 48 -0.78 -6.26 -3.06
N ILE A 49 -0.88 -6.07 -4.38
CA ILE A 49 -2.11 -5.58 -5.00
C ILE A 49 -3.15 -6.70 -5.09
N THR A 50 -4.30 -6.50 -4.45
CA THR A 50 -5.44 -7.42 -4.50
C THR A 50 -6.46 -7.05 -5.57
N ALA A 51 -6.52 -5.77 -5.97
CA ALA A 51 -7.26 -5.28 -7.13
C ALA A 51 -6.59 -4.02 -7.67
N ASP A 52 -6.46 -3.93 -9.00
CA ASP A 52 -5.90 -2.75 -9.67
C ASP A 52 -6.97 -1.67 -9.79
N SER A 53 -6.61 -0.42 -9.47
CA SER A 53 -7.48 0.75 -9.52
C SER A 53 -7.08 1.78 -10.61
N SER A 54 -6.17 1.43 -11.52
CA SER A 54 -5.76 2.27 -12.65
C SER A 54 -6.81 2.37 -13.75
#